data_AF-A0A6G0P2A2-F1
#
_entry.id   AF-A0A6G0P2A2-F1
#
_cell.length_a   1.000
_cell.length_b   1.000
_cell.length_c   1.000
_cell.angle_alpha   90.00
_cell.angle_beta   90.00
_cell.angle_gamma   90.00
#
_symmetry.space_group_name_H-M   'P 1'
#
loop_
_entity.id
_entity.type
_entity.pdbx_description
1 polymer ?
#
loop_
_entity_poly.entity_id
_entity_poly.type
_entity_poly.pdbx_seq_one_letter_code
_entity_poly.pdbx_strand_id
1 'polypeptide(L)'
;MRQRCADSSESPAKALASVKDSLDPKLLEMVSLYELQTTVDEVTEDQLVQLVLDRTNNVMKKFVPDLDGFFCKHLKMDLKEVDIDARVLKYYRDFSELIEQHGFGRLLVVGLPGDNMFEDRMKLCCKILLGNLEPQVLCNDVQYAFPFRTKPRKYAPAQREFLRKELQRIRDLGYIRKNNYSRWACAVIPEPSRAQDEVPYDD
;
A
#
# COMPACT_ATOMS: atom_id res chain seq x y z
N MET A 1 -10.42 -8.88 22.13
CA MET A 1 -11.26 -9.52 23.17
C MET A 1 -10.52 -10.61 23.94
N ARG A 2 -9.93 -11.64 23.31
CA ARG A 2 -9.17 -12.69 24.03
C ARG A 2 -8.03 -12.16 24.91
N GLN A 3 -7.24 -11.21 24.39
CA GLN A 3 -6.16 -10.55 25.16
C GLN A 3 -6.71 -9.79 26.38
N ARG A 4 -7.80 -9.02 26.20
CA ARG A 4 -8.46 -8.28 27.27
C ARG A 4 -9.05 -9.19 28.36
N CYS A 5 -9.59 -10.35 27.99
CA CYS A 5 -10.12 -11.33 28.96
C CYS A 5 -8.98 -12.00 29.77
N ALA A 6 -7.79 -12.14 29.18
CA ALA A 6 -6.62 -12.63 29.90
C ALA A 6 -6.12 -11.62 30.95
N ASP A 7 -6.22 -10.32 30.66
CA ASP A 7 -5.82 -9.25 31.57
C ASP A 7 -6.86 -8.98 32.68
N SER A 8 -8.16 -9.17 32.41
CA SER A 8 -9.25 -8.89 33.36
C SER A 8 -9.68 -10.09 34.22
N SER A 9 -9.13 -11.29 33.98
CA SER A 9 -9.56 -12.58 34.58
C SER A 9 -11.04 -12.95 34.34
N GLU A 10 -11.71 -12.25 33.42
CA GLU A 10 -13.09 -12.54 33.06
C GLU A 10 -13.16 -13.76 32.13
N SER A 11 -14.15 -14.62 32.37
CA SER A 11 -14.43 -15.76 31.49
C SER A 11 -14.76 -15.24 30.08
N PRO A 12 -14.11 -15.77 29.01
CA PRO A 12 -14.43 -15.40 27.63
C PRO A 12 -15.91 -15.61 27.29
N ALA A 13 -16.55 -16.60 27.92
CA ALA A 13 -17.97 -16.89 27.74
C ALA A 13 -18.90 -15.87 28.43
N LYS A 14 -18.41 -15.15 29.45
CA LYS A 14 -19.13 -14.01 30.05
C LYS A 14 -18.88 -12.69 29.32
N ALA A 15 -17.71 -12.55 28.71
CA ALA A 15 -17.33 -11.34 27.98
C ALA A 15 -17.93 -11.27 26.56
N LEU A 16 -18.39 -12.39 26.02
CA LEU A 16 -19.10 -12.47 24.75
C LEU A 16 -20.60 -12.50 25.03
N ALA A 17 -21.27 -11.37 24.86
CA ALA A 17 -22.73 -11.31 24.88
C ALA A 17 -23.30 -11.93 23.59
N SER A 18 -24.43 -12.63 23.70
CA SER A 18 -25.13 -13.18 22.54
C SER A 18 -25.50 -12.07 21.57
N VAL A 19 -25.30 -12.32 20.28
CA VAL A 19 -25.71 -11.38 19.22
C VAL A 19 -27.24 -11.26 19.17
N LYS A 20 -27.97 -12.34 19.50
CA LYS A 20 -29.44 -12.32 19.60
C LYS A 20 -29.91 -11.38 20.70
N ASP A 21 -29.30 -11.47 21.87
CA ASP A 21 -29.66 -10.66 23.05
C ASP A 21 -29.27 -9.18 22.90
N SER A 22 -28.39 -8.88 21.96
CA SER A 22 -27.96 -7.51 21.64
C SER A 22 -28.89 -6.80 20.67
N LEU A 23 -29.83 -7.51 20.04
CA LEU A 23 -30.78 -6.96 19.08
C LEU A 23 -32.11 -6.64 19.76
N ASP A 24 -32.73 -5.54 19.36
CA ASP A 24 -34.12 -5.27 19.74
C ASP A 24 -35.02 -6.44 19.30
N PRO A 25 -35.91 -6.97 20.17
CA PRO A 25 -36.70 -8.17 19.85
C PRO A 25 -37.51 -8.04 18.57
N LYS A 26 -38.04 -6.84 18.28
CA LYS A 26 -38.82 -6.59 17.06
C LYS A 26 -37.93 -6.53 15.82
N LEU A 27 -36.71 -5.99 15.97
CA LEU A 27 -35.71 -6.03 14.92
C LEU A 27 -35.24 -7.46 14.62
N LEU A 28 -35.02 -8.28 15.65
CA LEU A 28 -34.62 -9.67 15.50
C LEU A 28 -35.70 -10.47 14.75
N GLU A 29 -36.97 -10.30 15.10
CA GLU A 29 -38.09 -10.93 14.40
C GLU A 29 -38.14 -10.52 12.92
N MET A 30 -38.06 -9.22 12.64
CA MET A 30 -38.04 -8.70 11.27
C MET A 30 -36.86 -9.24 10.45
N VAL A 31 -35.65 -9.23 11.01
CA VAL A 31 -34.45 -9.70 10.33
C VAL A 31 -34.53 -11.21 10.06
N SER A 32 -35.01 -11.98 11.05
CA SER A 32 -35.19 -13.43 10.91
C SER A 32 -36.16 -13.75 9.76
N LEU A 33 -37.32 -13.10 9.74
CA LEU A 33 -38.38 -13.37 8.77
C LEU A 33 -38.06 -12.86 7.36
N TYR A 34 -37.58 -11.61 7.24
CA TYR A 34 -37.50 -10.94 5.95
C TYR A 34 -36.12 -11.02 5.30
N GLU A 35 -35.05 -11.04 6.10
CA GLU A 35 -33.68 -11.05 5.56
C GLU A 35 -33.10 -12.46 5.52
N LEU A 36 -33.31 -13.25 6.58
CA LEU A 36 -32.79 -14.62 6.69
C LEU A 36 -33.80 -15.70 6.25
N GLN A 37 -35.07 -15.32 6.00
CA GLN A 37 -36.16 -16.22 5.58
C GLN A 37 -36.33 -17.44 6.51
N THR A 38 -36.18 -17.23 7.81
CA THR A 38 -36.24 -18.27 8.85
C THR A 38 -36.94 -17.75 10.11
N THR A 39 -37.03 -18.57 11.14
CA THR A 39 -37.66 -18.24 12.43
C THR A 39 -36.62 -17.82 13.46
N VAL A 40 -37.02 -17.05 14.48
CA VAL A 40 -36.10 -16.54 15.52
C VAL A 40 -35.34 -17.66 16.24
N ASP A 41 -35.97 -18.83 16.37
CA ASP A 41 -35.39 -20.01 17.02
C ASP A 41 -34.28 -20.66 16.18
N GLU A 42 -34.45 -20.67 14.85
CA GLU A 42 -33.54 -21.31 13.90
C GLU A 42 -32.35 -20.42 13.48
N VAL A 43 -32.46 -19.10 13.65
CA VAL A 43 -31.36 -18.16 13.38
C VAL A 43 -30.13 -18.50 14.23
N THR A 44 -28.96 -18.61 13.61
CA THR A 44 -27.69 -18.78 14.36
C THR A 44 -27.00 -17.44 14.59
N GLU A 45 -26.15 -17.35 15.63
CA GLU A 45 -25.36 -16.13 15.86
C GLU A 45 -24.46 -15.78 14.67
N ASP A 46 -23.89 -16.80 14.02
CA ASP A 46 -23.04 -16.62 12.85
C ASP A 46 -23.80 -16.00 11.67
N GLN A 47 -25.07 -16.37 11.46
CA GLN A 47 -25.92 -15.77 10.42
C GLN A 47 -26.19 -14.29 10.70
N LEU A 48 -26.44 -13.92 11.96
CA LEU A 48 -26.64 -12.52 12.35
C LEU A 48 -25.35 -11.72 12.19
N VAL A 49 -24.21 -12.26 12.60
CA VAL A 49 -22.90 -11.61 12.41
C VAL A 49 -22.61 -11.44 10.92
N GLN A 50 -22.83 -12.46 10.09
CA GLN A 50 -22.65 -12.37 8.65
C GLN A 50 -23.58 -11.33 8.02
N LEU A 51 -24.85 -11.28 8.42
CA LEU A 51 -25.79 -10.28 7.92
C LEU A 51 -25.39 -8.85 8.30
N VAL A 52 -24.95 -8.64 9.55
CA VAL A 52 -24.44 -7.34 10.00
C VAL A 52 -23.22 -6.94 9.18
N LEU A 53 -22.25 -7.84 9.03
CA LEU A 53 -21.08 -7.60 8.21
C LEU A 53 -21.49 -7.28 6.78
N ASP A 54 -22.34 -8.09 6.14
CA ASP A 54 -22.79 -7.87 4.78
C ASP A 54 -23.56 -6.57 4.61
N ARG A 55 -24.37 -6.16 5.58
CA ARG A 55 -25.09 -4.89 5.51
C ARG A 55 -24.14 -3.71 5.69
N THR A 56 -23.22 -3.76 6.65
CA THR A 56 -22.15 -2.77 6.80
C THR A 56 -21.25 -2.72 5.55
N ASN A 57 -21.04 -3.85 4.87
CA ASN A 57 -20.26 -3.94 3.64
C ASN A 57 -21.03 -3.44 2.41
N ASN A 58 -22.35 -3.67 2.35
CA ASN A 58 -23.20 -3.30 1.22
C ASN A 58 -23.69 -1.85 1.28
N VAL A 59 -23.84 -1.26 2.47
CA VAL A 59 -24.13 0.17 2.64
C VAL A 59 -23.06 1.01 1.92
N MET A 60 -21.80 0.55 1.94
CA MET A 60 -20.69 1.15 1.18
C MET A 60 -20.64 0.75 -0.31
N LYS A 61 -21.25 -0.39 -0.73
CA LYS A 61 -21.30 -0.79 -2.15
C LYS A 61 -22.22 0.08 -3.01
N LYS A 62 -23.30 0.63 -2.44
CA LYS A 62 -24.23 1.51 -3.19
C LYS A 62 -23.73 2.95 -3.32
N PHE A 63 -22.73 3.33 -2.53
CA PHE A 63 -22.14 4.65 -2.53
C PHE A 63 -20.67 4.52 -2.88
N VAL A 64 -20.32 4.61 -4.17
CA VAL A 64 -18.93 4.85 -4.57
C VAL A 64 -18.65 6.32 -4.26
N PRO A 65 -17.92 6.64 -3.18
CA PRO A 65 -17.62 8.02 -2.85
C PRO A 65 -16.69 8.59 -3.93
N ASP A 66 -16.79 9.88 -4.21
CA ASP A 66 -15.78 10.58 -5.02
C ASP A 66 -14.47 10.65 -4.22
N LEU A 67 -13.66 9.58 -4.31
CA LEU A 67 -12.39 9.46 -3.60
C LEU A 67 -11.40 10.53 -4.08
N ASP A 68 -11.34 10.78 -5.39
CA ASP A 68 -10.43 11.76 -5.96
C ASP A 68 -10.74 13.16 -5.39
N GLY A 69 -12.02 13.58 -5.41
CA GLY A 69 -12.45 14.86 -4.85
C GLY A 69 -12.36 14.94 -3.32
N PHE A 70 -12.56 13.84 -2.60
CA PHE A 70 -12.42 13.77 -1.16
C PHE A 70 -10.96 13.98 -0.74
N PHE A 71 -10.03 13.17 -1.26
CA PHE A 71 -8.63 13.27 -0.86
C PHE A 71 -7.98 14.57 -1.36
N CYS A 72 -8.39 15.12 -2.50
CA CYS A 72 -7.96 16.47 -2.94
C CYS A 72 -8.31 17.58 -1.95
N LYS A 73 -9.43 17.46 -1.25
CA LYS A 73 -9.83 18.43 -0.24
C LYS A 73 -9.15 18.20 1.11
N HIS A 74 -8.96 16.94 1.49
CA HIS A 74 -8.64 16.55 2.87
C HIS A 74 -7.20 16.08 3.09
N LEU A 75 -6.49 15.62 2.05
CA LEU A 75 -5.12 15.14 2.15
C LEU A 75 -4.17 16.17 1.53
N LYS A 76 -3.33 16.79 2.37
CA LYS A 76 -2.34 17.78 1.94
C LYS A 76 -1.01 17.55 2.65
N MET A 77 0.07 17.69 1.90
CA MET A 77 1.40 17.62 2.49
C MET A 77 1.70 18.92 3.27
N ASP A 78 2.16 18.77 4.51
CA ASP A 78 2.53 19.91 5.35
C ASP A 78 3.90 20.48 4.92
N LEU A 79 3.88 21.52 4.09
CA LEU A 79 5.09 22.16 3.57
C LEU A 79 5.85 22.99 4.61
N LYS A 80 5.29 23.17 5.83
CA LYS A 80 5.98 23.87 6.92
C LYS A 80 6.98 22.99 7.64
N GLU A 81 6.84 21.66 7.52
CA GLU A 81 7.80 20.71 8.06
C GLU A 81 9.09 20.74 7.22
N VAL A 82 10.21 21.00 7.89
CA VAL A 82 11.52 21.16 7.26
C VAL A 82 12.18 19.80 7.03
N ASP A 83 11.93 18.84 7.93
CA ASP A 83 12.41 17.48 7.80
C ASP A 83 11.57 16.70 6.76
N ILE A 84 12.22 16.29 5.67
CA ILE A 84 11.56 15.64 4.54
C ILE A 84 10.96 14.30 4.96
N ASP A 85 11.68 13.52 5.78
CA ASP A 85 11.24 12.19 6.20
C ASP A 85 10.05 12.31 7.15
N ALA A 86 10.11 13.23 8.12
CA ALA A 86 9.00 13.52 9.02
C ALA A 86 7.76 14.00 8.24
N ARG A 87 7.95 14.87 7.24
CA ARG A 87 6.87 15.37 6.38
C ARG A 87 6.19 14.25 5.60
N VAL A 88 6.98 13.37 4.99
CA VAL A 88 6.47 12.22 4.23
C VAL A 88 5.75 11.23 5.14
N LEU A 89 6.32 10.91 6.30
CA LEU A 89 5.69 10.02 7.28
C LEU A 89 4.37 10.58 7.81
N LYS A 90 4.30 11.90 8.07
CA LYS A 90 3.07 12.58 8.47
C LYS A 90 2.01 12.50 7.37
N TYR A 91 2.39 12.73 6.11
CA TYR A 91 1.48 12.60 4.98
C TYR A 91 0.88 11.18 4.85
N TYR A 92 1.70 10.14 5.02
CA TYR A 92 1.21 8.75 5.03
C TYR A 92 0.30 8.44 6.23
N ARG A 93 0.63 9.00 7.40
CA ARG A 93 -0.21 8.89 8.59
C ARG A 93 -1.59 9.53 8.35
N ASP A 94 -1.61 10.76 7.87
CA ASP A 94 -2.84 11.51 7.58
C ASP A 94 -3.70 10.75 6.55
N PHE A 95 -3.09 10.17 5.52
CA PHE A 95 -3.78 9.30 4.57
C PHE A 95 -4.40 8.06 5.24
N SER A 96 -3.65 7.36 6.10
CA SER A 96 -4.16 6.20 6.85
C SER A 96 -5.31 6.58 7.78
N GLU A 97 -5.18 7.70 8.50
CA GLU A 97 -6.23 8.20 9.40
C GLU A 97 -7.51 8.56 8.64
N LEU A 98 -7.41 9.22 7.48
CA LEU A 98 -8.57 9.51 6.62
C LEU A 98 -9.27 8.25 6.12
N ILE A 99 -8.51 7.20 5.79
CA ILE A 99 -9.07 5.92 5.37
C ILE A 99 -9.85 5.26 6.52
N GLU A 100 -9.30 5.29 7.74
CA GLU A 100 -9.93 4.71 8.93
C GLU A 100 -11.19 5.48 9.35
N GLN A 101 -11.10 6.81 9.44
CA GLN A 101 -12.19 7.68 9.88
C GLN A 101 -13.40 7.63 8.95
N HIS A 102 -13.18 7.46 7.65
CA HIS A 102 -14.24 7.44 6.65
C HIS A 102 -14.59 6.03 6.14
N GLY A 103 -14.01 4.99 6.75
CA GLY A 103 -14.32 3.60 6.42
C GLY A 103 -13.90 3.18 5.01
N PHE A 104 -12.94 3.88 4.39
CA PHE A 104 -12.46 3.55 3.05
C PHE A 104 -11.59 2.30 3.00
N GLY A 105 -11.32 1.69 4.15
CA GLY A 105 -11.38 0.24 4.36
C GLY A 105 -11.34 -0.61 3.10
N ARG A 106 -12.50 -1.10 2.68
CA ARG A 106 -12.56 -2.08 1.59
C ARG A 106 -12.14 -1.55 0.22
N LEU A 107 -12.13 -0.22 0.03
CA LEU A 107 -11.79 0.44 -1.24
C LEU A 107 -10.28 0.72 -1.37
N LEU A 108 -9.62 1.01 -0.25
CA LEU A 108 -8.24 1.49 -0.20
C LEU A 108 -7.34 0.67 0.76
N VAL A 109 -7.88 -0.14 1.67
CA VAL A 109 -7.09 -0.76 2.77
C VAL A 109 -6.32 -2.01 2.36
N VAL A 110 -5.01 -1.95 2.66
CA VAL A 110 -4.24 -2.71 3.67
C VAL A 110 -4.75 -4.12 3.98
N GLY A 111 -5.05 -4.90 2.95
CA GLY A 111 -5.26 -6.34 3.04
C GLY A 111 -3.94 -7.10 2.88
N LEU A 112 -3.87 -8.30 3.47
CA LEU A 112 -2.77 -9.23 3.24
C LEU A 112 -2.57 -9.45 1.72
N PRO A 113 -1.32 -9.59 1.23
CA PRO A 113 -0.99 -9.69 -0.19
C PRO A 113 -1.56 -10.92 -0.94
N GLY A 114 -2.47 -11.68 -0.34
CA GLY A 114 -3.13 -12.85 -0.92
C GLY A 114 -4.51 -12.58 -1.54
N ASP A 115 -5.07 -11.37 -1.40
CA ASP A 115 -6.39 -11.03 -1.95
C ASP A 115 -6.35 -10.78 -3.46
N ASN A 116 -7.33 -11.33 -4.17
CA ASN A 116 -7.56 -11.23 -5.61
C ASN A 116 -7.80 -9.81 -6.16
N MET A 117 -7.85 -8.78 -5.31
CA MET A 117 -8.00 -7.37 -5.69
C MET A 117 -6.95 -6.45 -5.06
N PHE A 118 -5.89 -7.00 -4.47
CA PHE A 118 -4.83 -6.23 -3.81
C PHE A 118 -4.15 -5.26 -4.78
N GLU A 119 -3.85 -5.70 -6.00
CA GLU A 119 -3.12 -4.89 -6.97
C GLU A 119 -3.92 -3.65 -7.42
N ASP A 120 -5.23 -3.80 -7.66
CA ASP A 120 -6.09 -2.70 -8.09
C ASP A 120 -6.31 -1.69 -6.96
N ARG A 121 -6.50 -2.16 -5.72
CA ARG A 121 -6.56 -1.29 -4.53
C ARG A 121 -5.24 -0.54 -4.32
N MET A 122 -4.10 -1.21 -4.50
CA MET A 122 -2.78 -0.59 -4.38
C MET A 122 -2.54 0.45 -5.48
N LYS A 123 -2.95 0.18 -6.72
CA LYS A 123 -2.91 1.18 -7.81
C LYS A 123 -3.74 2.41 -7.47
N LEU A 124 -4.94 2.21 -6.91
CA LEU A 124 -5.80 3.30 -6.48
C LEU A 124 -5.17 4.12 -5.33
N CYS A 125 -4.56 3.45 -4.35
CA CYS A 125 -3.80 4.12 -3.28
C CYS A 125 -2.66 4.97 -3.84
N CYS A 126 -1.83 4.41 -4.72
CA CYS A 126 -0.74 5.14 -5.36
C CYS A 126 -1.27 6.34 -6.15
N LYS A 127 -2.38 6.18 -6.88
CA LYS A 127 -3.00 7.29 -7.63
C LYS A 127 -3.41 8.43 -6.70
N ILE A 128 -4.05 8.13 -5.57
CA ILE A 128 -4.49 9.14 -4.60
C ILE A 128 -3.29 9.80 -3.92
N LEU A 129 -2.32 9.02 -3.46
CA LEU A 129 -1.13 9.54 -2.79
C LEU A 129 -0.32 10.46 -3.71
N LEU A 130 -0.15 10.09 -4.97
CA LEU A 130 0.56 10.90 -5.97
C LEU A 130 -0.25 12.13 -6.37
N GLY A 131 -1.55 11.96 -6.65
CA GLY A 131 -2.42 13.04 -7.11
C GLY A 131 -2.54 14.21 -6.12
N ASN A 132 -2.28 13.95 -4.83
CA ASN A 132 -2.36 14.94 -3.75
C ASN A 132 -0.99 15.33 -3.18
N LEU A 133 0.10 14.89 -3.81
CA LEU A 133 1.46 15.23 -3.42
C LEU A 133 1.80 16.66 -3.86
N GLU A 134 2.20 17.50 -2.91
CA GLU A 134 2.58 18.88 -3.16
C GLU A 134 4.02 19.13 -2.67
N PRO A 135 4.82 19.96 -3.38
CA PRO A 135 4.59 20.55 -4.71
C PRO A 135 4.55 19.53 -5.86
N GLN A 136 3.82 19.86 -6.94
CA GLN A 136 3.65 18.99 -8.13
C GLN A 136 4.96 18.50 -8.77
N VAL A 137 6.08 19.21 -8.53
CA VAL A 137 7.42 18.76 -8.93
C VAL A 137 7.83 17.45 -8.25
N LEU A 138 7.49 17.24 -6.97
CA LEU A 138 7.67 15.94 -6.31
C LEU A 138 6.76 14.88 -6.92
N CYS A 139 5.54 15.24 -7.33
CA CYS A 139 4.65 14.31 -8.03
C CYS A 139 5.27 13.87 -9.35
N ASN A 140 5.82 14.80 -10.14
CA ASN A 140 6.56 14.50 -11.36
C ASN A 140 7.78 13.62 -11.07
N ASP A 141 8.64 13.98 -10.10
CA ASP A 141 9.85 13.22 -9.79
C ASP A 141 9.54 11.78 -9.34
N VAL A 142 8.49 11.59 -8.52
CA VAL A 142 8.04 10.26 -8.08
C VAL A 142 7.31 9.52 -9.20
N GLN A 143 6.56 10.21 -10.06
CA GLN A 143 5.90 9.62 -11.22
C GLN A 143 6.91 9.23 -12.32
N TYR A 144 8.02 9.94 -12.46
CA TYR A 144 9.17 9.56 -13.29
C TYR A 144 10.09 8.53 -12.60
N ALA A 145 9.98 8.37 -11.28
CA ALA A 145 10.58 7.26 -10.54
C ALA A 145 9.81 5.94 -10.75
N PHE A 146 8.67 5.94 -11.46
CA PHE A 146 8.22 4.70 -12.09
C PHE A 146 9.31 4.23 -13.05
N PRO A 147 9.78 2.98 -12.92
CA PRO A 147 10.84 2.44 -13.76
C PRO A 147 10.42 2.40 -15.22
N PHE A 148 10.78 3.42 -15.98
CA PHE A 148 10.54 3.39 -17.40
C PHE A 148 11.52 2.40 -18.04
N ARG A 149 11.00 1.52 -18.88
CA ARG A 149 11.81 0.60 -19.68
C ARG A 149 12.64 1.40 -20.67
N THR A 150 13.93 1.62 -20.40
CA THR A 150 14.84 2.10 -21.43
C THR A 150 15.10 0.96 -22.42
N LYS A 151 15.00 1.22 -23.74
CA LYS A 151 15.49 0.26 -24.75
C LYS A 151 17.00 0.03 -24.49
N PRO A 152 17.52 -1.21 -24.61
CA PRO A 152 18.95 -1.46 -24.44
C PRO A 152 19.75 -0.54 -25.36
N ARG A 153 20.69 0.24 -24.79
CA ARG A 153 21.58 1.07 -25.60
C ARG A 153 22.47 0.19 -26.48
N LYS A 154 22.58 0.56 -27.76
CA LYS A 154 23.55 -0.01 -28.68
C LYS A 154 24.88 0.69 -28.47
N TYR A 155 25.89 -0.02 -28.00
CA TYR A 155 27.25 0.49 -27.84
C TYR A 155 28.11 0.16 -29.07
N ALA A 156 29.08 1.02 -29.37
CA ALA A 156 30.09 0.75 -30.39
C ALA A 156 30.94 -0.48 -30.03
N PRO A 157 31.57 -1.18 -31.00
CA PRO A 157 32.32 -2.40 -30.73
C PRO A 157 33.35 -2.29 -29.59
N ALA A 158 34.18 -1.23 -29.59
CA ALA A 158 35.20 -0.99 -28.57
C ALA A 158 34.59 -0.80 -27.17
N GLN A 159 33.50 -0.02 -27.07
CA GLN A 159 32.79 0.19 -25.81
C GLN A 159 32.15 -1.10 -25.29
N ARG A 160 31.61 -1.95 -26.16
CA ARG A 160 31.06 -3.25 -25.76
C ARG A 160 32.13 -4.18 -25.20
N GLU A 161 33.31 -4.19 -25.81
CA GLU A 161 34.40 -5.04 -25.35
C GLU A 161 34.92 -4.58 -23.99
N PHE A 162 35.12 -3.28 -23.82
CA PHE A 162 35.48 -2.67 -22.54
C PHE A 162 34.47 -3.03 -21.44
N LEU A 163 33.18 -2.78 -21.68
CA LEU A 163 32.11 -3.10 -20.73
C LEU A 163 32.07 -4.59 -20.38
N ARG A 164 32.30 -5.49 -21.35
CA ARG A 164 32.34 -6.94 -21.06
C ARG A 164 33.48 -7.30 -20.11
N LYS A 165 34.69 -6.77 -20.35
CA LYS A 165 35.86 -7.05 -19.51
C LYS A 165 35.67 -6.49 -18.10
N GLU A 166 35.23 -5.24 -17.99
CA GLU A 166 35.06 -4.58 -16.68
C GLU A 166 33.91 -5.19 -15.88
N LEU A 167 32.76 -5.48 -16.50
CA LEU A 167 31.66 -6.16 -15.82
C LEU A 167 32.02 -7.59 -15.37
N GLN A 168 32.94 -8.26 -16.08
CA GLN A 168 33.45 -9.56 -15.64
C GLN A 168 34.33 -9.40 -14.41
N ARG A 169 35.29 -8.47 -14.43
CA ARG A 169 36.13 -8.13 -13.27
C ARG A 169 35.30 -7.77 -12.03
N ILE A 170 34.31 -6.88 -12.17
CA ILE A 170 33.44 -6.45 -11.07
C ILE A 170 32.58 -7.61 -10.54
N ARG A 171 32.18 -8.55 -11.42
CA ARG A 171 31.48 -9.78 -11.02
C ARG A 171 32.39 -10.72 -10.25
N ASP A 172 33.63 -10.91 -10.69
CA ASP A 172 34.60 -11.79 -10.05
C ASP A 172 35.00 -11.26 -8.67
N LEU A 173 35.02 -9.93 -8.50
CA LEU A 173 35.18 -9.24 -7.22
C LEU A 173 33.92 -9.28 -6.32
N GLY A 174 32.81 -9.83 -6.81
CA GLY A 174 31.57 -10.02 -6.05
C GLY A 174 30.66 -8.80 -5.93
N TYR A 175 31.00 -7.66 -6.55
CA TYR A 175 30.20 -6.43 -6.46
C TYR A 175 28.89 -6.48 -7.25
N ILE A 176 28.81 -7.31 -8.31
CA ILE A 176 27.60 -7.47 -9.12
C ILE A 176 27.28 -8.93 -9.38
N ARG A 177 25.97 -9.23 -9.50
CA ARG A 177 25.46 -10.55 -9.88
C ARG A 177 24.58 -10.47 -11.12
N LYS A 178 24.47 -11.58 -11.85
CA LYS A 178 23.52 -11.69 -12.97
C LYS A 178 22.08 -11.62 -12.41
N ASN A 179 21.25 -10.77 -12.99
CA ASN A 179 19.86 -10.59 -12.59
C ASN A 179 18.93 -10.90 -13.77
N ASN A 180 18.40 -12.13 -13.80
CA ASN A 180 17.45 -12.57 -14.86
C ASN A 180 15.98 -12.27 -14.52
N TYR A 181 15.69 -11.88 -13.27
CA TYR A 181 14.33 -11.63 -12.80
C TYR A 181 13.91 -10.17 -13.01
N SER A 182 14.88 -9.26 -12.97
CA SER A 182 14.62 -7.85 -13.19
C SER A 182 14.32 -7.58 -14.67
N ARG A 183 13.14 -7.01 -14.91
CA ARG A 183 12.75 -6.36 -16.18
C ARG A 183 13.35 -4.95 -16.37
N TRP A 184 14.26 -4.52 -15.49
CA TRP A 184 14.73 -3.15 -15.31
C TRP A 184 16.19 -3.03 -15.77
N ALA A 185 16.55 -1.92 -16.42
CA ALA A 185 17.93 -1.67 -16.87
C ALA A 185 18.24 -0.17 -16.79
N CYS A 186 19.48 0.18 -16.45
CA CYS A 186 20.03 1.53 -16.59
C CYS A 186 21.23 1.48 -17.54
N ALA A 187 21.43 2.53 -18.33
CA ALA A 187 22.50 2.57 -19.32
C ALA A 187 23.84 2.98 -18.67
N VAL A 188 24.88 2.17 -18.88
CA VAL A 188 26.25 2.49 -18.47
C VAL A 188 26.88 3.41 -19.52
N ILE A 189 27.58 4.46 -19.11
CA ILE A 189 28.35 5.34 -20.00
C ILE A 189 29.83 5.16 -19.64
N PRO A 190 30.61 4.42 -20.45
CA PRO A 190 32.04 4.32 -20.23
C PRO A 190 32.70 5.64 -20.69
N GLU A 191 33.30 6.35 -19.75
CA GLU A 191 34.09 7.55 -20.04
C GLU A 191 35.57 7.19 -20.16
N PRO A 192 36.31 7.76 -21.12
CA PRO A 192 37.76 7.65 -21.16
C PRO A 192 38.34 8.29 -19.90
N SER A 193 39.17 7.55 -19.17
CA SER A 193 39.96 8.14 -18.09
C SER A 193 40.84 9.25 -18.67
N ARG A 194 40.69 10.48 -18.19
CA ARG A 194 41.78 11.45 -18.31
C ARG A 194 42.92 10.86 -17.49
N ALA A 195 44.09 10.65 -18.10
CA ALA A 195 45.28 10.29 -17.37
C ALA A 195 45.40 11.26 -16.19
N GLN A 196 45.40 10.74 -14.97
CA GLN A 196 45.68 11.54 -13.79
C GLN A 196 47.13 12.00 -13.94
N ASP A 197 47.34 13.32 -13.91
CA ASP A 197 48.65 13.89 -13.66
C ASP A 197 49.18 13.24 -12.38
N GLU A 198 50.19 12.38 -12.52
CA GLU A 198 50.91 11.78 -11.41
C GLU A 198 51.58 12.91 -10.64
N VAL A 199 50.97 13.34 -9.54
CA VAL A 199 51.67 14.11 -8.50
C VAL A 199 52.28 13.07 -7.56
N PRO A 200 53.62 12.95 -7.48
CA PRO A 200 54.25 12.05 -6.52
C PRO A 200 53.92 12.53 -5.10
N TYR A 201 53.48 11.61 -4.25
CA TYR A 201 53.57 11.80 -2.81
C TYR A 201 55.05 11.66 -2.44
N ASP A 202 55.70 12.76 -2.11
CA ASP A 202 56.99 12.74 -1.42
C ASP A 202 56.78 12.31 0.04
N ASP A 203 57.63 11.38 0.50
CA ASP A 203 57.81 10.96 1.90
C ASP A 203 58.42 12.07 2.77
#